data_AF-A0A916JTT2-F1
#
_entry.id   AF-A0A916JTT2-F1
#
_cell.length_a   1.000
_cell.length_b   1.000
_cell.length_c   1.000
_cell.angle_alpha   90.00
_cell.angle_beta   90.00
_cell.angle_gamma   90.00
#
_symmetry.space_group_name_H-M   'P 1'
#
loop_
_entity.id
_entity.type
_entity.pdbx_description
1 polymer ?
#
loop_
_entity_poly.entity_id
_entity_poly.type
_entity_poly.pdbx_seq_one_letter_code
_entity_poly.pdbx_strand_id
1 'polypeptide(L)'
;MTPTTALSPSSRRPIGLILLLGLIAALLGGLFTAQPAHAADPCAPDAATACIQGTIKLSSGEPAADVELSLSGNGEAQTTTTNDEGRWDFTVTATGTYAVTLNPESLPEGQFLKSVGTREVTVEFNGFKSALFPLTDDPEGGGDDAGASGGGDGAGTDGGTAVESDGNSSTSVSSFSWPRFWQQFASGIRMGLLIALASLGLSLIFGTTGLSNFAHGELVSLGGLSAALFMGLTGNIWLAGALAVLALAAFGFVQDKLLWKPLRKRRLSLMQIMIVSIGLSIVIQYLFQLFFGTGVIRIDTSTPATVNVFGVILTVQSLVAMGFSIVAIILVGLGLMYTRFGRATRAISDNPALAQASGINVDRVINIVWIVGGGLAGLAGVFLGLVFNGITWFTGGQMLLLFFAAVTLGGLGTAFGAFVGSMIVGMMVELTNIWLPGDLKFATALMLLILLLLVRPQGIFGRKERIG
;
A
#
# COMPACT_ATOMS: atom_id res chain seq x y z
N MET A 1 -1.61 -26.51 -61.14
CA MET A 1 -2.42 -25.63 -60.27
C MET A 1 -3.10 -26.50 -59.22
N THR A 2 -2.46 -26.66 -58.06
CA THR A 2 -3.00 -27.38 -56.89
C THR A 2 -3.58 -26.33 -55.93
N PRO A 3 -4.83 -26.45 -55.47
CA PRO A 3 -5.41 -25.44 -54.60
C PRO A 3 -4.81 -25.57 -53.21
N THR A 4 -4.17 -24.48 -52.76
CA THR A 4 -3.77 -24.20 -51.39
C THR A 4 -4.95 -24.32 -50.45
N THR A 5 -4.89 -25.29 -49.55
CA THR A 5 -5.84 -25.48 -48.45
C THR A 5 -5.59 -24.39 -47.41
N ALA A 6 -6.48 -23.40 -47.35
CA ALA A 6 -6.48 -22.38 -46.33
C ALA A 6 -6.82 -23.02 -44.96
N LEU A 7 -5.87 -22.99 -44.03
CA LEU A 7 -6.11 -23.32 -42.62
C LEU A 7 -7.08 -22.28 -42.04
N SER A 8 -8.25 -22.74 -41.60
CA SER A 8 -9.20 -21.89 -40.89
C SER A 8 -8.64 -21.54 -39.50
N PRO A 9 -8.71 -20.27 -39.06
CA PRO A 9 -8.38 -19.94 -37.68
C PRO A 9 -9.48 -20.49 -36.79
N SER A 10 -9.20 -21.55 -36.02
CA SER A 10 -10.15 -22.06 -35.05
C SER A 10 -10.46 -20.97 -34.01
N SER A 11 -11.67 -20.42 -34.06
CA SER A 11 -12.19 -19.43 -33.12
C SER A 11 -12.50 -20.07 -31.76
N ARG A 12 -11.47 -20.55 -31.07
CA ARG A 12 -11.62 -20.91 -29.66
C ARG A 12 -11.73 -19.61 -28.87
N ARG A 13 -12.98 -19.22 -28.58
CA ARG A 13 -13.36 -18.08 -27.71
C ARG A 13 -12.43 -18.01 -26.49
N PRO A 14 -12.08 -16.81 -25.99
CA PRO A 14 -11.17 -16.63 -24.85
C PRO A 14 -11.83 -17.03 -23.51
N ILE A 15 -12.34 -18.26 -23.41
CA ILE A 15 -13.08 -18.79 -22.26
C ILE A 15 -12.23 -18.73 -20.99
N GLY A 16 -10.92 -18.98 -21.09
CA GLY A 16 -10.00 -18.90 -19.95
C GLY A 16 -9.89 -17.48 -19.37
N LEU A 17 -9.83 -16.45 -20.23
CA LEU A 17 -9.79 -15.06 -19.79
C LEU A 17 -11.14 -14.64 -19.20
N ILE A 18 -12.26 -15.04 -19.82
CA ILE A 18 -13.60 -14.75 -19.31
C ILE A 18 -13.82 -15.42 -17.94
N LEU A 19 -13.36 -16.66 -17.74
CA LEU A 19 -13.43 -17.33 -16.45
C LEU A 19 -12.50 -16.69 -15.41
N LEU A 20 -11.33 -16.19 -15.81
CA LEU A 20 -10.44 -15.44 -14.91
C LEU A 20 -11.12 -14.15 -14.45
N LEU A 21 -11.66 -13.38 -15.39
CA LEU A 21 -12.39 -12.15 -15.12
C LEU A 21 -13.66 -12.42 -14.30
N GLY A 22 -14.34 -13.54 -14.55
CA GLY A 22 -15.48 -14.00 -13.75
C GLY A 22 -15.08 -14.41 -12.33
N LEU A 23 -13.89 -15.01 -12.14
CA LEU A 23 -13.40 -15.38 -10.81
C LEU A 23 -12.90 -14.15 -10.04
N ILE A 24 -12.29 -13.19 -10.72
CA ILE A 24 -12.02 -11.86 -10.17
C ILE A 24 -13.35 -11.23 -9.76
N ALA A 25 -14.34 -11.16 -10.66
CA ALA A 25 -15.65 -10.62 -10.37
C ALA A 25 -16.41 -11.41 -9.28
N ALA A 26 -16.16 -12.70 -9.08
CA ALA A 26 -16.75 -13.47 -7.99
C ALA A 26 -16.05 -13.24 -6.65
N LEU A 27 -14.72 -13.09 -6.68
CA LEU A 27 -13.91 -12.72 -5.51
C LEU A 27 -14.19 -11.27 -5.07
N LEU A 28 -14.55 -10.41 -6.03
CA LEU A 28 -14.96 -9.01 -5.84
C LEU A 28 -16.46 -8.84 -5.59
N GLY A 29 -17.30 -9.75 -6.11
CA GLY A 29 -18.76 -9.63 -6.20
C GLY A 29 -19.54 -10.24 -5.04
N GLY A 30 -18.86 -10.71 -3.98
CA GLY A 30 -19.50 -11.16 -2.74
C GLY A 30 -20.27 -10.07 -1.96
N LEU A 31 -20.51 -8.91 -2.57
CA LEU A 31 -21.04 -7.70 -1.93
C LEU A 31 -22.19 -7.01 -2.70
N PHE A 32 -22.95 -7.71 -3.54
CA PHE A 32 -24.20 -7.13 -4.05
C PHE A 32 -25.37 -7.12 -3.04
N THR A 33 -25.15 -7.43 -1.76
CA THR A 33 -26.22 -7.47 -0.74
C THR A 33 -26.07 -6.50 0.43
N ALA A 34 -25.09 -5.59 0.39
CA ALA A 34 -24.99 -4.55 1.39
C ALA A 34 -24.70 -3.22 0.69
N GLN A 35 -25.76 -2.58 0.19
CA GLN A 35 -25.72 -1.13 0.04
C GLN A 35 -25.50 -0.57 1.45
N PRO A 36 -24.48 0.28 1.69
CA PRO A 36 -24.48 1.07 2.91
C PRO A 36 -25.78 1.86 2.92
N ALA A 37 -26.48 1.81 4.05
CA ALA A 37 -27.66 2.64 4.27
C ALA A 37 -27.28 4.09 3.95
N HIS A 38 -28.09 4.75 3.12
CA HIS A 38 -27.94 6.14 2.76
C HIS A 38 -27.93 7.02 4.03
N ALA A 39 -26.73 7.37 4.49
CA ALA A 39 -26.47 8.56 5.27
C ALA A 39 -25.95 9.62 4.30
N ALA A 40 -26.27 10.90 4.56
CA ALA A 40 -25.95 12.04 3.69
C ALA A 40 -24.55 11.91 3.04
N ASP A 41 -24.50 12.11 1.72
CA ASP A 41 -23.29 11.84 0.94
C ASP A 41 -22.09 12.59 1.52
N PRO A 42 -21.03 11.89 1.96
CA PRO A 42 -19.83 12.54 2.47
C PRO A 42 -19.21 13.40 1.37
N CYS A 43 -18.77 14.61 1.72
CA CYS A 43 -18.14 15.53 0.77
C CYS A 43 -17.11 14.81 -0.13
N ALA A 44 -17.32 14.92 -1.45
CA ALA A 44 -16.46 14.35 -2.48
C ALA A 44 -15.82 15.49 -3.28
N PRO A 45 -14.51 15.76 -3.12
CA PRO A 45 -13.86 16.88 -3.80
C PRO A 45 -13.70 16.54 -5.28
N ASP A 46 -13.96 17.52 -6.13
CA ASP A 46 -13.79 17.43 -7.58
C ASP A 46 -12.92 18.57 -8.12
N ALA A 47 -12.94 18.79 -9.44
CA ALA A 47 -12.14 19.85 -10.07
C ALA A 47 -12.59 21.28 -9.70
N ALA A 48 -13.76 21.45 -9.10
CA ALA A 48 -14.35 22.73 -8.72
C ALA A 48 -14.68 22.85 -7.22
N THR A 49 -14.46 21.78 -6.44
CA THR A 49 -14.83 21.71 -5.03
C THR A 49 -13.71 21.11 -4.18
N ALA A 50 -13.72 21.43 -2.89
CA ALA A 50 -12.85 20.82 -1.91
C ALA A 50 -13.60 20.56 -0.60
N CYS A 51 -13.04 19.68 0.22
CA CYS A 51 -13.71 19.19 1.41
C CYS A 51 -12.92 19.51 2.67
N ILE A 52 -13.59 20.11 3.66
CA ILE A 52 -13.06 20.26 5.02
C ILE A 52 -13.85 19.33 5.93
N GLN A 53 -13.18 18.39 6.59
CA GLN A 53 -13.84 17.34 7.36
C GLN A 53 -13.11 17.05 8.68
N GLY A 54 -13.84 16.55 9.66
CA GLY A 54 -13.25 16.13 10.92
C GLY A 54 -14.10 15.11 11.66
N THR A 55 -13.61 14.71 12.82
CA THR A 55 -14.34 13.86 13.76
C THR A 55 -14.12 14.41 15.16
N ILE A 56 -15.20 14.56 15.91
CA ILE A 56 -15.19 15.00 17.29
C ILE A 56 -15.40 13.78 18.17
N LYS A 57 -14.55 13.66 19.19
CA LYS A 57 -14.60 12.58 20.17
C LYS A 57 -14.57 13.18 21.56
N LEU A 58 -15.34 12.55 22.43
CA LEU A 58 -15.35 12.77 23.87
C LEU A 58 -13.97 12.46 24.46
N SER A 59 -13.68 12.97 25.66
CA SER A 59 -12.48 12.59 26.42
C SER A 59 -12.38 11.07 26.67
N SER A 60 -13.52 10.37 26.74
CA SER A 60 -13.63 8.91 26.83
C SER A 60 -13.22 8.16 25.54
N GLY A 61 -13.09 8.87 24.42
CA GLY A 61 -12.81 8.31 23.09
C GLY A 61 -14.05 7.91 22.28
N GLU A 62 -15.25 8.03 22.84
CA GLU A 62 -16.53 7.83 22.16
C GLU A 62 -16.84 9.00 21.19
N PRO A 63 -17.57 8.76 20.09
CA PRO A 63 -17.96 9.83 19.16
C PRO A 63 -18.92 10.84 19.83
N ALA A 64 -18.70 12.13 19.59
CA ALA A 64 -19.62 13.18 20.04
C ALA A 64 -20.59 13.51 18.91
N ALA A 65 -21.86 13.15 19.07
CA ALA A 65 -22.94 13.49 18.15
C ALA A 65 -23.56 14.86 18.49
N ASP A 66 -24.28 15.45 17.52
CA ASP A 66 -25.05 16.70 17.66
C ASP A 66 -24.24 17.97 18.04
N VAL A 67 -22.92 17.97 17.87
CA VAL A 67 -22.05 19.14 18.02
C VAL A 67 -22.15 20.02 16.78
N GLU A 68 -22.41 21.31 16.97
CA GLU A 68 -22.58 22.30 15.91
C GLU A 68 -21.25 22.95 15.52
N LEU A 69 -20.98 22.99 14.20
CA LEU A 69 -19.85 23.67 13.60
C LEU A 69 -20.31 24.69 12.57
N SER A 70 -19.56 25.77 12.47
CA SER A 70 -19.74 26.81 11.46
C SER A 70 -18.46 26.98 10.66
N LEU A 71 -18.60 27.28 9.38
CA LEU A 71 -17.51 27.62 8.48
C LEU A 71 -17.75 29.03 7.95
N SER A 72 -16.72 29.87 7.97
CA SER A 72 -16.74 31.21 7.38
C SER A 72 -15.44 31.51 6.65
N GLY A 73 -15.52 31.92 5.39
CA GLY A 73 -14.35 32.32 4.60
C GLY A 73 -14.70 32.52 3.13
N ASN A 74 -13.94 33.38 2.43
CA ASN A 74 -14.08 33.59 0.98
C ASN A 74 -15.52 33.87 0.46
N GLY A 75 -16.39 34.47 1.28
CA GLY A 75 -17.77 34.77 0.91
C GLY A 75 -18.76 33.62 1.09
N GLU A 76 -18.32 32.47 1.59
CA GLU A 76 -19.18 31.34 1.97
C GLU A 76 -19.33 31.25 3.50
N ALA A 77 -20.55 30.98 3.93
CA ALA A 77 -20.88 30.66 5.31
C ALA A 77 -21.78 29.42 5.35
N GLN A 78 -21.38 28.39 6.09
CA GLN A 78 -22.12 27.13 6.20
C GLN A 78 -22.15 26.69 7.66
N THR A 79 -23.20 25.98 8.06
CA THR A 79 -23.28 25.33 9.38
C THR A 79 -23.61 23.86 9.20
N THR A 80 -23.06 23.01 10.06
CA THR A 80 -23.28 21.56 10.05
C THR A 80 -23.25 21.03 11.47
N THR A 81 -23.83 19.85 11.69
CA THR A 81 -23.78 19.14 12.97
C THR A 81 -23.09 17.79 12.79
N THR A 82 -22.42 17.32 13.84
CA THR A 82 -21.82 15.98 13.83
C THR A 82 -22.88 14.88 13.81
N ASN A 83 -22.66 13.84 13.01
CA ASN A 83 -23.50 12.65 12.99
C ASN A 83 -23.25 11.71 14.20
N ASP A 84 -23.95 10.56 14.24
CA ASP A 84 -23.81 9.54 15.30
C ASP A 84 -22.39 8.96 15.45
N GLU A 85 -21.53 9.09 14.42
CA GLU A 85 -20.12 8.68 14.44
C GLU A 85 -19.18 9.84 14.82
N GLY A 86 -19.73 11.00 15.19
CA GLY A 86 -19.00 12.22 15.52
C GLY A 86 -18.35 12.90 14.31
N ARG A 87 -18.70 12.50 13.09
CA ARG A 87 -18.13 13.02 11.84
C ARG A 87 -18.90 14.25 11.37
N TRP A 88 -18.17 15.20 10.79
CA TRP A 88 -18.70 16.40 10.15
C TRP A 88 -17.89 16.73 8.89
N ASP A 89 -18.52 17.40 7.92
CA ASP A 89 -17.87 17.88 6.70
C ASP A 89 -18.53 19.13 6.12
N PHE A 90 -17.73 19.91 5.38
CA PHE A 90 -18.13 21.07 4.58
C PHE A 90 -17.59 20.92 3.16
N THR A 91 -18.43 21.28 2.18
CA THR A 91 -18.03 21.41 0.77
C THR A 91 -17.81 22.87 0.45
N VAL A 92 -16.60 23.25 0.01
CA VAL A 92 -16.28 24.63 -0.39
C VAL A 92 -16.06 24.74 -1.89
N THR A 93 -16.50 25.84 -2.49
CA THR A 93 -16.41 26.07 -3.96
C THR A 93 -15.34 27.06 -4.38
N ALA A 94 -14.63 27.66 -3.42
CA ALA A 94 -13.48 28.53 -3.66
C ALA A 94 -12.23 28.06 -2.91
N THR A 95 -11.05 28.30 -3.49
CA THR A 95 -9.76 28.05 -2.81
C THR A 95 -9.37 29.22 -1.93
N GLY A 96 -8.72 28.93 -0.80
CA GLY A 96 -8.26 29.94 0.14
C GLY A 96 -8.44 29.50 1.59
N THR A 97 -8.40 30.46 2.51
CA THR A 97 -8.43 30.20 3.96
C THR A 97 -9.84 30.33 4.50
N TYR A 98 -10.31 29.27 5.16
CA TYR A 98 -11.60 29.20 5.86
C TYR A 98 -11.37 29.07 7.36
N ALA A 99 -12.17 29.78 8.15
CA ALA A 99 -12.23 29.61 9.59
C ALA A 99 -13.38 28.65 9.94
N VAL A 100 -13.05 27.51 10.54
CA VAL A 100 -14.01 26.55 11.09
C VAL A 100 -14.14 26.81 12.58
N THR A 101 -15.33 27.13 13.07
CA THR A 101 -15.61 27.42 14.47
C THR A 101 -16.59 26.41 15.04
N LEU A 102 -16.20 25.76 16.14
CA LEU A 102 -17.05 24.88 16.92
C LEU A 102 -17.85 25.70 17.93
N ASN A 103 -19.16 25.47 18.03
CA ASN A 103 -20.01 26.11 19.01
C ASN A 103 -19.88 25.42 20.38
N PRO A 104 -19.26 26.06 21.41
CA PRO A 104 -19.05 25.42 22.71
C PRO A 104 -20.34 25.12 23.47
N GLU A 105 -21.45 25.80 23.16
CA GLU A 105 -22.76 25.54 23.79
C GLU A 105 -23.40 24.23 23.32
N SER A 106 -22.95 23.70 22.17
CA SER A 106 -23.43 22.44 21.61
C SER A 106 -22.68 21.20 22.14
N LEU A 107 -21.73 21.39 23.06
CA LEU A 107 -20.95 20.28 23.61
C LEU A 107 -21.76 19.45 24.63
N PRO A 108 -21.61 18.11 24.64
CA PRO A 108 -22.20 17.26 25.67
C PRO A 108 -21.76 17.65 27.09
N GLU A 109 -22.62 17.41 28.10
CA GLU A 109 -22.34 17.79 29.49
C GLU A 109 -21.00 17.22 30.00
N GLY A 110 -20.21 18.07 30.65
CA GLY A 110 -18.90 17.69 31.21
C GLY A 110 -17.75 17.64 30.21
N GLN A 111 -17.92 18.19 29.01
CA GLN A 111 -16.85 18.30 28.01
C GLN A 111 -16.51 19.76 27.72
N PHE A 112 -15.22 20.04 27.64
CA PHE A 112 -14.66 21.35 27.34
C PHE A 112 -13.70 21.23 26.17
N LEU A 113 -13.52 22.33 25.44
CA LEU A 113 -12.50 22.39 24.40
C LEU A 113 -11.12 22.44 25.05
N LYS A 114 -10.21 21.57 24.61
CA LYS A 114 -8.80 21.58 25.03
C LYS A 114 -7.99 22.72 24.38
N SER A 115 -8.59 23.44 23.42
CA SER A 115 -7.89 24.46 22.60
C SER A 115 -8.87 25.45 21.98
N VAL A 116 -8.37 26.45 21.25
CA VAL A 116 -9.19 27.47 20.57
C VAL A 116 -10.31 26.85 19.74
N GLY A 117 -11.53 27.35 19.93
CA GLY A 117 -12.75 26.89 19.24
C GLY A 117 -12.83 27.23 17.75
N THR A 118 -11.87 28.01 17.23
CA THR A 118 -11.77 28.36 15.81
C THR A 118 -10.45 27.87 15.22
N ARG A 119 -10.52 27.28 14.03
CA ARG A 119 -9.37 26.75 13.28
C ARG A 119 -9.36 27.27 11.86
N GLU A 120 -8.26 27.88 11.46
CA GLU A 120 -8.03 28.28 10.07
C GLU A 120 -7.50 27.11 9.26
N VAL A 121 -8.11 26.89 8.09
CA VAL A 121 -7.79 25.81 7.17
C VAL A 121 -7.66 26.38 5.77
N THR A 122 -6.47 26.25 5.17
CA THR A 122 -6.23 26.61 3.77
C THR A 122 -6.52 25.43 2.86
N VAL A 123 -7.39 25.64 1.88
CA VAL A 123 -7.91 24.59 1.01
C VAL A 123 -7.56 24.86 -0.46
N GLU A 124 -7.18 23.79 -1.16
CA GLU A 124 -6.99 23.74 -2.61
C GLU A 124 -8.02 22.77 -3.22
N PHE A 125 -8.43 23.00 -4.47
CA PHE A 125 -9.38 22.13 -5.18
C PHE A 125 -8.88 20.69 -5.25
N ASN A 126 -9.81 19.73 -5.38
CA ASN A 126 -9.48 18.30 -5.47
C ASN A 126 -8.72 17.77 -4.22
N GLY A 127 -8.96 18.39 -3.06
CA GLY A 127 -8.25 18.12 -1.82
C GLY A 127 -9.16 17.97 -0.62
N PHE A 128 -8.69 17.18 0.36
CA PHE A 128 -9.27 17.11 1.70
C PHE A 128 -8.40 17.88 2.68
N LYS A 129 -9.04 18.62 3.58
CA LYS A 129 -8.40 19.21 4.75
C LYS A 129 -9.17 18.85 6.00
N SER A 130 -8.47 18.83 7.13
CA SER A 130 -9.07 18.47 8.42
C SER A 130 -8.80 19.51 9.48
N ALA A 131 -9.85 19.84 10.23
CA ALA A 131 -9.74 20.58 11.48
C ALA A 131 -10.00 19.62 12.64
N LEU A 132 -9.20 19.75 13.70
CA LEU A 132 -9.30 18.91 14.89
C LEU A 132 -9.67 19.80 16.08
N PHE A 133 -10.67 19.36 16.83
CA PHE A 133 -11.16 20.00 18.04
C PHE A 133 -11.09 18.99 19.19
N PRO A 134 -9.92 18.85 19.84
CA PRO A 134 -9.78 17.94 20.96
C PRO A 134 -10.63 18.41 22.15
N LEU A 135 -11.37 17.50 22.77
CA LEU A 135 -12.14 17.72 23.98
C LEU A 135 -11.39 17.22 25.23
N THR A 136 -11.73 17.81 26.38
CA THR A 136 -11.22 17.46 27.72
C THR A 136 -12.37 17.42 28.72
N ASP A 137 -12.27 16.58 29.74
CA ASP A 137 -13.18 16.50 30.89
C ASP A 137 -12.75 17.39 32.06
N ASP A 138 -11.60 18.03 31.94
CA ASP A 138 -11.06 18.97 32.93
C ASP A 138 -11.52 20.43 32.64
N PRO A 139 -12.35 21.05 33.51
CA PRO A 139 -12.82 22.42 33.32
C PRO A 139 -11.71 23.48 33.42
N GLU A 140 -10.56 23.18 34.03
CA GLU A 140 -9.41 24.10 34.14
C GLU A 140 -8.40 23.93 33.00
N GLY A 141 -8.56 22.88 32.17
CA GLY A 141 -7.70 22.59 31.01
C GLY A 141 -8.07 23.33 29.72
N GLY A 142 -9.14 24.13 29.74
CA GLY A 142 -9.60 24.95 28.62
C GLY A 142 -8.95 26.34 28.62
N GLY A 143 -7.70 26.43 28.19
CA GLY A 143 -6.95 27.69 28.09
C GLY A 143 -6.71 28.12 26.65
N ASP A 144 -6.78 29.42 26.39
CA ASP A 144 -6.45 30.10 25.14
C ASP A 144 -4.96 29.94 24.76
N ASP A 145 -4.57 28.76 24.26
CA ASP A 145 -3.31 28.58 23.55
C ASP A 145 -3.45 29.17 22.13
N ALA A 146 -3.39 30.50 22.07
CA ALA A 146 -3.24 31.27 20.84
C ALA A 146 -1.83 31.04 20.26
N GLY A 147 -1.66 29.92 19.55
CA GLY A 147 -0.47 29.69 18.73
C GLY A 147 0.11 28.28 18.86
N ALA A 148 -0.52 27.29 18.24
CA ALA A 148 0.16 26.07 17.86
C ALA A 148 -0.51 25.47 16.61
N SER A 149 0.08 25.79 15.45
CA SER A 149 0.06 24.88 14.31
C SER A 149 0.70 23.55 14.72
N GLY A 150 0.28 22.47 14.06
CA GLY A 150 0.47 21.10 14.51
C GLY A 150 1.88 20.74 15.02
N GLY A 151 1.89 19.94 16.09
CA GLY A 151 3.10 19.36 16.65
C GLY A 151 2.90 19.04 18.11
N GLY A 152 2.38 17.84 18.41
CA GLY A 152 2.39 17.33 19.77
C GLY A 152 3.79 16.82 20.10
N ASP A 153 4.48 17.52 21.00
CA ASP A 153 5.52 16.93 21.85
C ASP A 153 5.45 17.63 23.20
N GLY A 154 5.09 16.86 24.23
CA GLY A 154 5.24 17.27 25.61
C GLY A 154 6.54 16.70 26.16
N ALA A 155 7.41 17.56 26.68
CA ALA A 155 8.30 17.23 27.80
C ALA A 155 8.84 18.52 28.41
N GLY A 156 8.81 18.59 29.74
CA GLY A 156 9.17 19.77 30.50
C GLY A 156 10.67 20.04 30.65
N THR A 157 10.89 21.26 31.14
CA THR A 157 11.98 21.81 31.97
C THR A 157 13.36 22.10 31.35
N ASP A 158 13.61 23.42 31.37
CA ASP A 158 14.81 24.17 31.77
C ASP A 158 16.02 24.30 30.84
N GLY A 159 16.36 25.57 30.60
CA GLY A 159 17.67 26.02 30.12
C GLY A 159 17.59 27.18 29.14
N GLY A 160 17.41 28.41 29.65
CA GLY A 160 17.37 29.61 28.81
C GLY A 160 18.72 29.97 28.17
N THR A 161 18.65 30.59 27.00
CA THR A 161 19.49 31.72 26.57
C THR A 161 18.85 32.37 25.36
N ALA A 162 18.59 33.67 25.45
CA ALA A 162 18.05 34.50 24.38
C ALA A 162 19.05 34.64 23.23
N VAL A 163 18.58 34.49 21.99
CA VAL A 163 19.26 34.99 20.79
C VAL A 163 18.22 35.59 19.86
N GLU A 164 18.53 36.80 19.38
CA GLU A 164 17.73 37.70 18.56
C GLU A 164 17.24 37.08 17.24
N SER A 165 16.06 37.54 16.84
CA SER A 165 15.39 37.25 15.58
C SER A 165 16.02 38.08 14.46
N ASP A 166 16.68 37.42 13.50
CA ASP A 166 16.95 38.00 12.19
C ASP A 166 16.25 37.15 11.11
N GLY A 167 15.34 37.82 10.41
CA GLY A 167 14.55 37.25 9.34
C GLY A 167 15.42 36.92 8.13
N ASN A 168 15.50 35.64 7.80
CA ASN A 168 15.77 35.21 6.44
C ASN A 168 14.92 33.98 6.13
N SER A 169 14.07 34.10 5.13
CA SER A 169 13.29 33.02 4.52
C SER A 169 14.25 32.02 3.86
N SER A 170 14.87 31.16 4.66
CA SER A 170 15.56 29.97 4.15
C SER A 170 14.53 28.89 3.93
N THR A 171 14.40 28.43 2.69
CA THR A 171 13.89 27.11 2.33
C THR A 171 14.44 26.13 3.36
N SER A 172 13.58 25.56 4.21
CA SER A 172 14.01 24.70 5.32
C SER A 172 14.57 23.40 4.74
N VAL A 173 15.85 23.43 4.40
CA VAL A 173 16.67 22.23 4.27
C VAL A 173 16.51 21.53 5.61
N SER A 174 15.82 20.38 5.60
CA SER A 174 15.54 19.65 6.82
C SER A 174 16.86 19.27 7.45
N SER A 175 17.21 19.92 8.56
CA SER A 175 18.50 19.68 9.21
C SER A 175 18.57 18.22 9.65
N PHE A 176 19.64 17.53 9.25
CA PHE A 176 19.94 16.17 9.70
C PHE A 176 19.92 16.10 11.23
N SER A 177 19.14 15.19 11.80
CA SER A 177 19.12 14.91 13.24
C SER A 177 19.23 13.42 13.50
N TRP A 178 19.99 13.04 14.53
CA TRP A 178 20.17 11.63 14.90
C TRP A 178 18.86 10.90 15.22
N PRO A 179 17.89 11.48 15.96
CA PRO A 179 16.60 10.85 16.18
C PRO A 179 15.84 10.59 14.87
N ARG A 180 15.86 11.57 13.95
CA ARG A 180 15.20 11.41 12.63
C ARG A 180 15.89 10.36 11.78
N PHE A 181 17.22 10.27 11.82
CA PHE A 181 17.96 9.21 11.14
C PHE A 181 17.53 7.83 11.65
N TRP A 182 17.43 7.63 12.97
CA TRP A 182 17.03 6.35 13.55
C TRP A 182 15.56 6.01 13.28
N GLN A 183 14.68 7.02 13.34
CA GLN A 183 13.28 6.89 12.91
C GLN A 183 13.18 6.41 11.45
N GLN A 184 13.97 7.03 10.59
CA GLN A 184 13.94 6.77 9.17
C GLN A 184 14.62 5.45 8.79
N PHE A 185 15.67 5.07 9.51
CA PHE A 185 16.34 3.79 9.41
C PHE A 185 15.39 2.63 9.77
N ALA A 186 14.67 2.73 10.89
CA ALA A 186 13.68 1.75 11.29
C ALA A 186 12.51 1.67 10.28
N SER A 187 12.05 2.82 9.79
CA SER A 187 11.04 2.89 8.72
C SER A 187 11.53 2.24 7.43
N GLY A 188 12.83 2.38 7.11
CA GLY A 188 13.51 1.73 5.99
C GLY A 188 13.54 0.21 6.10
N ILE A 189 13.81 -0.32 7.29
CA ILE A 189 13.75 -1.77 7.55
C ILE A 189 12.33 -2.27 7.34
N ARG A 190 11.35 -1.57 7.92
CA ARG A 190 9.93 -1.90 7.75
C ARG A 190 9.54 -1.92 6.26
N MET A 191 9.86 -0.85 5.53
CA MET A 191 9.59 -0.75 4.09
C MET A 191 10.29 -1.88 3.31
N GLY A 192 11.56 -2.13 3.61
CA GLY A 192 12.36 -3.17 2.96
C GLY A 192 11.77 -4.57 3.16
N LEU A 193 11.27 -4.89 4.35
CA LEU A 193 10.60 -6.15 4.64
C LEU A 193 9.28 -6.32 3.87
N LEU A 194 8.48 -5.26 3.78
CA LEU A 194 7.22 -5.28 3.02
C LEU A 194 7.46 -5.45 1.51
N ILE A 195 8.43 -4.71 0.97
CA ILE A 195 8.88 -4.86 -0.42
C ILE A 195 9.45 -6.28 -0.62
N ALA A 196 10.21 -6.81 0.34
CA ALA A 196 10.80 -8.15 0.24
C ALA A 196 9.75 -9.26 0.08
N LEU A 197 8.62 -9.18 0.78
CA LEU A 197 7.53 -10.14 0.61
C LEU A 197 6.99 -10.14 -0.83
N ALA A 198 6.67 -8.97 -1.37
CA ALA A 198 6.16 -8.82 -2.73
C ALA A 198 7.21 -9.26 -3.77
N SER A 199 8.46 -8.79 -3.61
CA SER A 199 9.60 -9.08 -4.48
C SER A 199 10.02 -10.55 -4.47
N LEU A 200 9.92 -11.25 -3.33
CA LEU A 200 10.16 -12.68 -3.28
C LEU A 200 9.20 -13.44 -4.19
N GLY A 201 7.90 -13.15 -4.10
CA GLY A 201 6.89 -13.76 -4.97
C GLY A 201 7.20 -13.52 -6.46
N LEU A 202 7.51 -12.28 -6.82
CA LEU A 202 7.91 -11.89 -8.18
C LEU A 202 9.18 -12.63 -8.63
N SER A 203 10.19 -12.72 -7.76
CA SER A 203 11.45 -13.39 -8.06
C SER A 203 11.30 -14.90 -8.23
N LEU A 204 10.41 -15.56 -7.48
CA LEU A 204 10.16 -17.00 -7.66
C LEU A 204 9.51 -17.28 -9.02
N ILE A 205 8.52 -16.47 -9.40
CA ILE A 205 7.85 -16.58 -10.71
C ILE A 205 8.85 -16.34 -11.84
N PHE A 206 9.61 -15.24 -11.76
CA PHE A 206 10.63 -14.92 -12.75
C PHE A 206 11.70 -16.04 -12.81
N GLY A 207 12.22 -16.46 -11.66
CA GLY A 207 13.30 -17.45 -11.60
C GLY A 207 12.94 -18.79 -12.23
N THR A 208 11.67 -19.20 -12.18
CA THR A 208 11.23 -20.49 -12.75
C THR A 208 10.66 -20.40 -14.16
N THR A 209 10.15 -19.25 -14.58
CA THR A 209 9.45 -19.11 -15.88
C THR A 209 10.09 -18.11 -16.84
N GLY A 210 11.02 -17.27 -16.36
CA GLY A 210 11.58 -16.14 -17.10
C GLY A 210 10.59 -14.99 -17.34
N LEU A 211 9.37 -15.07 -16.78
CA LEU A 211 8.33 -14.08 -17.01
C LEU A 211 8.44 -12.91 -16.03
N SER A 212 8.69 -11.71 -16.54
CA SER A 212 8.49 -10.46 -15.82
C SER A 212 7.00 -10.08 -15.85
N ASN A 213 6.27 -10.49 -14.83
CA ASN A 213 4.82 -10.28 -14.74
C ASN A 213 4.47 -8.88 -14.21
N PHE A 214 4.02 -7.99 -15.09
CA PHE A 214 3.58 -6.64 -14.67
C PHE A 214 2.28 -6.65 -13.86
N ALA A 215 1.42 -7.67 -14.00
CA ALA A 215 0.22 -7.80 -13.19
C ALA A 215 0.50 -8.23 -11.73
N HIS A 216 1.77 -8.46 -11.36
CA HIS A 216 2.14 -8.84 -9.99
C HIS A 216 1.84 -7.73 -8.98
N GLY A 217 1.94 -6.46 -9.39
CA GLY A 217 1.54 -5.32 -8.55
C GLY A 217 0.07 -5.41 -8.16
N GLU A 218 -0.79 -5.82 -9.08
CA GLU A 218 -2.22 -5.95 -8.82
C GLU A 218 -2.56 -7.07 -7.84
N LEU A 219 -1.73 -8.11 -7.74
CA LEU A 219 -1.85 -9.12 -6.68
C LEU A 219 -1.64 -8.52 -5.29
N VAL A 220 -0.75 -7.53 -5.18
CA VAL A 220 -0.50 -6.80 -3.93
C VAL A 220 -1.69 -5.90 -3.60
N SER A 221 -2.20 -5.12 -4.57
CA SER A 221 -3.41 -4.31 -4.38
C SER A 221 -4.59 -5.18 -3.92
N LEU A 222 -4.83 -6.30 -4.62
CA LEU A 222 -5.91 -7.24 -4.29
C LEU A 222 -5.73 -7.88 -2.92
N GLY A 223 -4.49 -8.08 -2.46
CA GLY A 223 -4.19 -8.56 -1.11
C GLY A 223 -4.79 -7.68 -0.03
N GLY A 224 -4.50 -6.37 -0.05
CA GLY A 224 -5.05 -5.47 0.96
C GLY A 224 -6.54 -5.16 0.75
N LEU A 225 -7.02 -5.08 -0.51
CA LEU A 225 -8.44 -4.90 -0.79
C LEU A 225 -9.28 -6.10 -0.31
N SER A 226 -8.79 -7.33 -0.53
CA SER A 226 -9.45 -8.53 -0.01
C SER A 226 -9.38 -8.62 1.52
N ALA A 227 -8.30 -8.14 2.15
CA ALA A 227 -8.26 -8.05 3.61
C ALA A 227 -9.29 -7.04 4.16
N ALA A 228 -9.47 -5.88 3.52
CA ALA A 228 -10.52 -4.93 3.89
C ALA A 228 -11.91 -5.55 3.71
N LEU A 229 -12.15 -6.25 2.60
CA LEU A 229 -13.38 -6.98 2.34
C LEU A 229 -13.66 -8.03 3.44
N PHE A 230 -12.70 -8.90 3.73
CA PHE A 230 -12.87 -9.93 4.75
C PHE A 230 -12.94 -9.37 6.16
N MET A 231 -12.36 -8.20 6.43
CA MET A 231 -12.55 -7.49 7.70
C MET A 231 -14.02 -7.11 7.87
N GLY A 232 -14.66 -6.54 6.85
CA GLY A 232 -16.08 -6.19 6.88
C GLY A 232 -17.00 -7.40 7.12
N LEU A 233 -16.59 -8.59 6.66
CA LEU A 233 -17.37 -9.83 6.84
C LEU A 233 -17.13 -10.54 8.18
N THR A 234 -15.90 -10.50 8.70
CA THR A 234 -15.51 -11.31 9.86
C THR A 234 -15.35 -10.51 11.15
N GLY A 235 -15.13 -9.20 11.06
CA GLY A 235 -14.79 -8.34 12.19
C GLY A 235 -13.44 -8.64 12.87
N ASN A 236 -12.65 -9.60 12.35
CA ASN A 236 -11.41 -10.05 12.96
C ASN A 236 -10.24 -9.92 11.98
N ILE A 237 -9.30 -9.02 12.31
CA ILE A 237 -8.13 -8.69 11.50
C ILE A 237 -7.26 -9.91 11.14
N TRP A 238 -7.08 -10.85 12.07
CA TRP A 238 -6.24 -12.03 11.86
C TRP A 238 -6.89 -13.01 10.89
N LEU A 239 -8.20 -13.23 11.06
CA LEU A 239 -8.96 -14.10 10.18
C LEU A 239 -9.09 -13.47 8.79
N ALA A 240 -9.36 -12.17 8.71
CA ALA A 240 -9.42 -11.43 7.46
C ALA A 240 -8.10 -11.50 6.68
N GLY A 241 -6.97 -11.27 7.36
CA GLY A 241 -5.65 -11.39 6.76
C GLY A 241 -5.34 -12.82 6.28
N ALA A 242 -5.67 -13.84 7.06
CA ALA A 242 -5.48 -15.23 6.67
C ALA A 242 -6.32 -15.61 5.44
N LEU A 243 -7.60 -15.20 5.41
CA LEU A 243 -8.49 -15.43 4.27
C LEU A 243 -8.00 -14.69 3.02
N ALA A 244 -7.51 -13.47 3.15
CA ALA A 244 -6.91 -12.71 2.04
C ALA A 244 -5.71 -13.46 1.45
N VAL A 245 -4.77 -13.92 2.29
CA VAL A 245 -3.60 -14.67 1.82
C VAL A 245 -4.00 -15.97 1.11
N LEU A 246 -4.96 -16.71 1.65
CA LEU A 246 -5.46 -17.95 1.04
C LEU A 246 -6.18 -17.68 -0.28
N ALA A 247 -7.01 -16.64 -0.34
CA ALA A 247 -7.69 -16.20 -1.55
C ALA A 247 -6.68 -15.82 -2.65
N LEU A 248 -5.61 -15.09 -2.29
CA LEU A 248 -4.57 -14.68 -3.23
C LEU A 248 -3.65 -15.83 -3.66
N ALA A 249 -3.39 -16.79 -2.78
CA ALA A 249 -2.69 -18.03 -3.14
C ALA A 249 -3.51 -18.87 -4.14
N ALA A 250 -4.81 -19.00 -3.91
CA ALA A 250 -5.73 -19.63 -4.84
C ALA A 250 -5.83 -18.84 -6.16
N PHE A 251 -5.86 -17.52 -6.10
CA PHE A 251 -5.89 -16.65 -7.26
C PHE A 251 -4.61 -16.77 -8.11
N GLY A 252 -3.44 -16.92 -7.47
CA GLY A 252 -2.18 -17.22 -8.16
C GLY A 252 -2.25 -18.54 -8.95
N PHE A 253 -2.80 -19.61 -8.34
CA PHE A 253 -3.05 -20.87 -9.05
C PHE A 253 -4.00 -20.70 -10.24
N VAL A 254 -5.09 -19.97 -10.03
CA VAL A 254 -6.09 -19.69 -11.08
C VAL A 254 -5.44 -18.93 -12.23
N GLN A 255 -4.65 -17.90 -11.95
CA GLN A 255 -3.91 -17.15 -12.97
C GLN A 255 -2.99 -18.07 -13.78
N ASP A 256 -2.21 -18.94 -13.13
CA ASP A 256 -1.37 -19.86 -13.87
C ASP A 256 -2.20 -20.82 -14.72
N LYS A 257 -3.21 -21.45 -14.13
CA LYS A 257 -3.99 -22.48 -14.82
C LYS A 257 -4.80 -21.93 -16.00
N LEU A 258 -5.42 -20.76 -15.85
CA LEU A 258 -6.35 -20.20 -16.84
C LEU A 258 -5.64 -19.32 -17.87
N LEU A 259 -4.56 -18.61 -17.47
CA LEU A 259 -3.90 -17.64 -18.34
C LEU A 259 -2.50 -18.10 -18.72
N TRP A 260 -1.59 -18.26 -17.76
CA TRP A 260 -0.17 -18.39 -18.07
C TRP A 260 0.20 -19.76 -18.67
N LYS A 261 -0.33 -20.84 -18.12
CA LYS A 261 -0.07 -22.20 -18.57
C LYS A 261 -0.56 -22.45 -20.00
N PRO A 262 -1.78 -22.05 -20.42
CA PRO A 262 -2.19 -22.15 -21.82
C PRO A 262 -1.29 -21.37 -22.77
N LEU A 263 -0.86 -20.16 -22.39
CA LEU A 263 0.03 -19.33 -23.21
C LEU A 263 1.42 -19.96 -23.36
N ARG A 264 1.97 -20.52 -22.27
CA ARG A 264 3.24 -21.29 -22.31
C ARG A 264 3.12 -22.54 -23.19
N LYS A 265 2.01 -23.27 -23.11
CA LYS A 265 1.77 -24.46 -23.94
C LYS A 265 1.67 -24.14 -25.43
N ARG A 266 1.20 -22.93 -25.78
CA ARG A 266 1.20 -22.42 -27.16
C ARG A 266 2.57 -21.92 -27.62
N ARG A 267 3.61 -22.00 -26.78
CA ARG A 267 4.98 -21.57 -27.08
C ARG A 267 5.06 -20.11 -27.54
N LEU A 268 4.23 -19.25 -26.96
CA LEU A 268 4.34 -17.81 -27.18
C LEU A 268 5.69 -17.31 -26.65
N SER A 269 6.23 -16.28 -27.31
CA SER A 269 7.50 -15.70 -26.88
C SER A 269 7.35 -15.00 -25.53
N LEU A 270 8.43 -14.90 -24.75
CA LEU A 270 8.40 -14.20 -23.46
C LEU A 270 7.89 -12.76 -23.61
N MET A 271 8.31 -12.07 -24.67
CA MET A 271 7.83 -10.71 -24.99
C MET A 271 6.31 -10.66 -25.17
N GLN A 272 5.71 -11.64 -25.86
CA GLN A 272 4.25 -11.71 -26.03
C GLN A 272 3.54 -11.94 -24.69
N ILE A 273 4.07 -12.83 -23.84
CA ILE A 273 3.50 -13.09 -22.52
C ILE A 273 3.63 -11.86 -21.61
N MET A 274 4.71 -11.10 -21.73
CA MET A 274 4.89 -9.81 -21.03
C MET A 274 3.84 -8.78 -21.47
N ILE A 275 3.58 -8.63 -22.77
CA ILE A 275 2.51 -7.74 -23.29
C ILE A 275 1.16 -8.14 -22.70
N VAL A 276 0.87 -9.45 -22.62
CA VAL A 276 -0.36 -9.95 -21.98
C VAL A 276 -0.42 -9.56 -20.50
N SER A 277 0.70 -9.58 -19.77
CA SER A 277 0.73 -9.16 -18.36
C SER A 277 0.42 -7.68 -18.16
N ILE A 278 0.86 -6.81 -19.08
CA ILE A 278 0.53 -5.39 -19.05
C ILE A 278 -0.96 -5.20 -19.30
N GLY A 279 -1.51 -5.87 -20.33
CA GLY A 279 -2.94 -5.84 -20.61
C GLY A 279 -3.79 -6.36 -19.44
N LEU A 280 -3.35 -7.46 -18.81
CA LEU A 280 -4.01 -7.99 -17.63
C LEU A 280 -3.97 -7.00 -16.46
N SER A 281 -2.82 -6.35 -16.21
CA SER A 281 -2.67 -5.35 -15.15
C SER A 281 -3.69 -4.23 -15.31
N ILE A 282 -3.83 -3.68 -16.53
CA ILE A 282 -4.76 -2.59 -16.82
C ILE A 282 -6.21 -3.06 -16.58
N VAL A 283 -6.58 -4.25 -17.07
CA VAL A 283 -7.94 -4.78 -16.87
C VAL A 283 -8.23 -4.97 -15.39
N ILE A 284 -7.30 -5.53 -14.62
CA ILE A 284 -7.47 -5.74 -13.18
C ILE A 284 -7.60 -4.39 -12.43
N GLN A 285 -6.79 -3.38 -12.78
CA GLN A 285 -6.88 -2.04 -12.18
C GLN A 285 -8.26 -1.42 -12.37
N TYR A 286 -8.81 -1.49 -13.59
CA TYR A 286 -10.15 -0.97 -13.86
C TYR A 286 -11.25 -1.79 -13.18
N LEU A 287 -11.07 -3.10 -13.02
CA LEU A 287 -11.98 -3.90 -12.20
C LEU A 287 -11.93 -3.44 -10.75
N PHE A 288 -10.76 -3.18 -10.18
CA PHE A 288 -10.66 -2.66 -8.81
C PHE A 288 -11.37 -1.31 -8.66
N GLN A 289 -11.15 -0.37 -9.59
CA GLN A 289 -11.88 0.91 -9.57
C GLN A 289 -13.39 0.72 -9.66
N LEU A 290 -13.87 -0.22 -10.48
CA LEU A 290 -15.30 -0.47 -10.63
C LEU A 290 -15.93 -1.00 -9.34
N PHE A 291 -15.26 -1.90 -8.62
CA PHE A 291 -15.81 -2.54 -7.43
C PHE A 291 -15.53 -1.78 -6.12
N PHE A 292 -14.37 -1.15 -5.99
CA PHE A 292 -13.92 -0.50 -4.75
C PHE A 292 -13.89 1.03 -4.84
N GLY A 293 -14.09 1.60 -6.03
CA GLY A 293 -13.97 3.04 -6.25
C GLY A 293 -12.51 3.53 -6.28
N THR A 294 -12.37 4.85 -6.29
CA THR A 294 -11.06 5.53 -6.35
C THR A 294 -10.50 5.91 -4.98
N GLY A 295 -11.32 5.81 -3.93
CA GLY A 295 -10.99 6.22 -2.57
C GLY A 295 -9.97 5.31 -1.87
N VAL A 296 -9.48 5.78 -0.72
CA VAL A 296 -8.63 5.00 0.18
C VAL A 296 -9.53 4.13 1.05
N ILE A 297 -9.31 2.81 1.02
CA ILE A 297 -10.02 1.85 1.86
C ILE A 297 -9.12 1.47 3.03
N ARG A 298 -9.64 1.58 4.25
CA ARG A 298 -8.92 1.19 5.46
C ARG A 298 -9.30 -0.24 5.84
N ILE A 299 -8.31 -1.07 6.15
CA ILE A 299 -8.52 -2.43 6.65
C ILE A 299 -8.98 -2.36 8.12
N ASP A 300 -8.42 -1.43 8.88
CA ASP A 300 -8.75 -1.22 10.30
C ASP A 300 -9.05 0.27 10.49
N THR A 301 -10.26 0.58 10.97
CA THR A 301 -10.70 1.97 11.21
C THR A 301 -10.27 2.48 12.57
N SER A 302 -9.74 1.60 13.44
CA SER A 302 -9.20 2.01 14.73
C SER A 302 -7.93 2.85 14.57
N THR A 303 -7.67 3.71 15.56
CA THR A 303 -6.44 4.51 15.57
C THR A 303 -5.26 3.59 15.88
N PRO A 304 -4.23 3.51 15.02
CA PRO A 304 -3.10 2.62 15.25
C PRO A 304 -2.39 2.99 16.55
N ALA A 305 -2.34 2.05 17.49
CA ALA A 305 -1.54 2.22 18.70
C ALA A 305 -0.05 2.37 18.32
N THR A 306 0.59 3.38 18.87
CA THR A 306 2.04 3.63 18.71
C THR A 306 2.80 3.14 19.92
N VAL A 307 4.02 2.68 19.68
CA VAL A 307 4.97 2.24 20.70
C VAL A 307 6.31 2.91 20.41
N ASN A 308 6.92 3.43 21.46
CA ASN A 308 8.27 3.99 21.39
C ASN A 308 9.28 2.89 21.72
N VAL A 309 10.10 2.54 20.73
CA VAL A 309 11.15 1.52 20.84
C VAL A 309 12.48 2.22 20.64
N PHE A 310 13.27 2.37 21.73
CA PHE A 310 14.59 3.01 21.70
C PHE A 310 14.62 4.41 21.04
N GLY A 311 13.58 5.23 21.25
CA GLY A 311 13.48 6.58 20.66
C GLY A 311 12.88 6.61 19.25
N VAL A 312 12.44 5.46 18.73
CA VAL A 312 11.75 5.32 17.43
C VAL A 312 10.28 5.04 17.69
N ILE A 313 9.40 5.83 17.08
CA ILE A 313 7.95 5.65 17.16
C ILE A 313 7.49 4.74 16.03
N LEU A 314 6.97 3.55 16.37
CA LEU A 314 6.40 2.60 15.42
C LEU A 314 4.98 2.23 15.82
N THR A 315 4.13 1.91 14.85
CA THR A 315 2.80 1.36 15.16
C THR A 315 2.91 -0.12 15.53
N VAL A 316 2.00 -0.61 16.38
CA VAL A 316 1.89 -2.05 16.69
C VAL A 316 1.71 -2.86 15.40
N GLN A 317 0.91 -2.36 14.46
CA GLN A 317 0.73 -2.95 13.12
C GLN A 317 2.06 -3.06 12.35
N SER A 318 2.96 -2.07 12.47
CA SER A 318 4.30 -2.13 11.87
C SER A 318 5.16 -3.24 12.48
N LEU A 319 5.16 -3.39 13.80
CA LEU A 319 5.92 -4.45 14.47
C LEU A 319 5.40 -5.85 14.11
N VAL A 320 4.08 -6.03 14.11
CA VAL A 320 3.43 -7.28 13.70
C VAL A 320 3.78 -7.59 12.24
N ALA A 321 3.62 -6.63 11.33
CA ALA A 321 3.93 -6.81 9.92
C ALA A 321 5.41 -7.18 9.71
N MET A 322 6.34 -6.52 10.39
CA MET A 322 7.77 -6.85 10.31
C MET A 322 8.06 -8.26 10.84
N GLY A 323 7.50 -8.64 11.99
CA GLY A 323 7.68 -9.97 12.57
C GLY A 323 7.20 -11.08 11.66
N PHE A 324 5.97 -10.97 11.14
CA PHE A 324 5.43 -11.94 10.18
C PHE A 324 6.19 -11.93 8.85
N SER A 325 6.65 -10.76 8.38
CA SER A 325 7.46 -10.67 7.15
C SER A 325 8.76 -11.45 7.30
N ILE A 326 9.47 -11.27 8.41
CA ILE A 326 10.71 -12.00 8.71
C ILE A 326 10.45 -13.51 8.74
N VAL A 327 9.41 -13.94 9.45
CA VAL A 327 9.03 -15.37 9.52
C VAL A 327 8.73 -15.92 8.13
N ALA A 328 7.91 -15.24 7.33
CA ALA A 328 7.57 -15.68 5.98
C ALA A 328 8.80 -15.74 5.05
N ILE A 329 9.68 -14.73 5.09
CA ILE A 329 10.94 -14.70 4.32
C ILE A 329 11.84 -15.88 4.71
N ILE A 330 12.00 -16.14 6.00
CA ILE A 330 12.81 -17.26 6.50
C ILE A 330 12.19 -18.59 6.07
N LEU A 331 10.89 -18.78 6.22
CA LEU A 331 10.20 -20.01 5.83
C LEU A 331 10.36 -20.29 4.32
N VAL A 332 10.19 -19.26 3.48
CA VAL A 332 10.40 -19.39 2.04
C VAL A 332 11.87 -19.70 1.73
N GLY A 333 12.81 -19.02 2.38
CA GLY A 333 14.25 -19.26 2.23
C GLY A 333 14.66 -20.69 2.59
N LEU A 334 14.24 -21.18 3.76
CA LEU A 334 14.46 -22.55 4.21
C LEU A 334 13.79 -23.56 3.27
N GLY A 335 12.56 -23.26 2.85
CA GLY A 335 11.81 -24.05 1.87
C GLY A 335 12.60 -24.21 0.57
N LEU A 336 13.14 -23.13 0.03
CA LEU A 336 13.93 -23.15 -1.20
C LEU A 336 15.29 -23.81 -1.01
N MET A 337 15.93 -23.68 0.15
CA MET A 337 17.27 -24.23 0.41
C MET A 337 17.24 -25.74 0.64
N TYR A 338 16.31 -26.23 1.47
CA TYR A 338 16.37 -27.57 2.04
C TYR A 338 15.36 -28.56 1.45
N THR A 339 14.27 -28.11 0.82
CA THR A 339 13.20 -29.02 0.37
C THR A 339 13.41 -29.56 -1.05
N ARG A 340 12.67 -30.63 -1.39
CA ARG A 340 12.59 -31.18 -2.75
C ARG A 340 12.03 -30.15 -3.75
N PHE A 341 11.08 -29.33 -3.31
CA PHE A 341 10.53 -28.24 -4.13
C PHE A 341 11.63 -27.24 -4.52
N GLY A 342 12.44 -26.81 -3.55
CA GLY A 342 13.54 -25.88 -3.79
C GLY A 342 14.66 -26.41 -4.70
N ARG A 343 14.88 -27.73 -4.73
CA ARG A 343 15.78 -28.36 -5.71
C ARG A 343 15.16 -28.40 -7.10
N ALA A 344 13.87 -28.71 -7.17
CA ALA A 344 13.13 -28.77 -8.44
C ALA A 344 13.01 -27.39 -9.09
N THR A 345 12.78 -26.32 -8.32
CA THR A 345 12.74 -24.95 -8.85
C THR A 345 14.08 -24.55 -9.47
N ARG A 346 15.20 -24.81 -8.78
CA ARG A 346 16.56 -24.55 -9.30
C ARG A 346 16.85 -25.34 -10.58
N ALA A 347 16.50 -26.63 -10.62
CA ALA A 347 16.68 -27.45 -11.82
C ALA A 347 15.86 -26.94 -13.02
N ILE A 348 14.65 -26.43 -12.78
CA ILE A 348 13.81 -25.82 -13.83
C ILE A 348 14.40 -24.51 -14.33
N SER A 349 14.92 -23.67 -13.42
CA SER A 349 15.61 -22.42 -13.79
C SER A 349 16.84 -22.66 -14.65
N ASP A 350 17.59 -23.73 -14.40
CA ASP A 350 18.80 -24.06 -15.16
C ASP A 350 18.44 -24.64 -16.55
N ASN A 351 17.56 -25.65 -16.62
CA ASN A 351 17.07 -26.18 -17.89
C ASN A 351 15.71 -26.92 -17.73
N PRO A 352 14.58 -26.32 -18.16
CA PRO A 352 13.27 -26.94 -18.03
C PRO A 352 13.13 -28.28 -18.78
N ALA A 353 13.79 -28.45 -19.93
CA ALA A 353 13.69 -29.66 -20.74
C ALA A 353 14.42 -30.84 -20.09
N LEU A 354 15.63 -30.60 -19.57
CA LEU A 354 16.40 -31.62 -18.83
C LEU A 354 15.73 -31.96 -17.49
N ALA A 355 15.13 -30.97 -16.83
CA ALA A 355 14.34 -31.21 -15.62
C ALA A 355 13.16 -32.17 -15.90
N GLN A 356 12.42 -31.97 -17.01
CA GLN A 356 11.35 -32.88 -17.41
C GLN A 356 11.85 -34.28 -17.75
N ALA A 357 12.97 -34.40 -18.48
CA ALA A 357 13.58 -35.68 -18.82
C ALA A 357 14.06 -36.45 -17.56
N SER A 358 14.42 -35.72 -16.51
CA SER A 358 14.82 -36.29 -15.20
C SER A 358 13.62 -36.65 -14.30
N GLY A 359 12.39 -36.60 -14.82
CA GLY A 359 11.17 -36.97 -14.09
C GLY A 359 10.55 -35.85 -13.23
N ILE A 360 11.05 -34.62 -13.32
CA ILE A 360 10.46 -33.48 -12.59
C ILE A 360 9.20 -33.01 -13.33
N ASN A 361 8.06 -32.98 -12.63
CA ASN A 361 6.84 -32.41 -13.17
C ASN A 361 6.90 -30.88 -13.11
N VAL A 362 7.42 -30.27 -14.18
CA VAL A 362 7.64 -28.82 -14.29
C VAL A 362 6.35 -28.02 -14.13
N ASP A 363 5.26 -28.48 -14.74
CA ASP A 363 3.94 -27.87 -14.60
C ASP A 363 3.49 -27.80 -13.14
N ARG A 364 3.70 -28.86 -12.36
CA ARG A 364 3.33 -28.88 -10.94
C ARG A 364 4.18 -27.91 -10.11
N VAL A 365 5.48 -27.84 -10.39
CA VAL A 365 6.37 -26.92 -9.67
C VAL A 365 6.01 -25.47 -9.99
N ILE A 366 5.74 -25.14 -11.26
CA ILE A 366 5.29 -23.80 -11.66
C ILE A 366 3.97 -23.44 -10.99
N ASN A 367 2.98 -24.35 -10.96
CA ASN A 367 1.72 -24.10 -10.24
C ASN A 367 1.96 -23.73 -8.75
N ILE A 368 2.84 -24.46 -8.07
CA ILE A 368 3.17 -24.19 -6.65
C ILE A 368 3.87 -22.83 -6.52
N VAL A 369 4.77 -22.50 -7.44
CA VAL A 369 5.42 -21.18 -7.48
C VAL A 369 4.39 -20.06 -7.60
N TRP A 370 3.38 -20.22 -8.46
CA TRP A 370 2.31 -19.22 -8.59
C TRP A 370 1.41 -19.12 -7.36
N ILE A 371 1.15 -20.23 -6.66
CA ILE A 371 0.43 -20.25 -5.38
C ILE A 371 1.22 -19.47 -4.32
N VAL A 372 2.50 -19.80 -4.15
CA VAL A 372 3.37 -19.16 -3.16
C VAL A 372 3.59 -17.69 -3.52
N GLY A 373 3.82 -17.38 -4.79
CA GLY A 373 4.02 -16.01 -5.27
C GLY A 373 2.77 -15.14 -5.10
N GLY A 374 1.59 -15.68 -5.41
CA GLY A 374 0.30 -15.02 -5.16
C GLY A 374 0.04 -14.81 -3.67
N GLY A 375 0.28 -15.83 -2.83
CA GLY A 375 0.12 -15.71 -1.38
C GLY A 375 1.07 -14.69 -0.74
N LEU A 376 2.33 -14.64 -1.16
CA LEU A 376 3.30 -13.65 -0.69
C LEU A 376 2.96 -12.23 -1.14
N ALA A 377 2.51 -12.06 -2.39
CA ALA A 377 2.01 -10.76 -2.88
C ALA A 377 0.77 -10.32 -2.10
N GLY A 378 -0.16 -11.24 -1.84
CA GLY A 378 -1.33 -11.00 -1.01
C GLY A 378 -0.96 -10.56 0.39
N LEU A 379 -0.07 -11.30 1.06
CA LEU A 379 0.44 -10.99 2.40
C LEU A 379 1.11 -9.61 2.44
N ALA A 380 1.93 -9.28 1.45
CA ALA A 380 2.53 -7.95 1.33
C ALA A 380 1.44 -6.87 1.21
N GLY A 381 0.39 -7.11 0.43
CA GLY A 381 -0.77 -6.22 0.29
C GLY A 381 -1.52 -5.98 1.60
N VAL A 382 -1.81 -7.05 2.35
CA VAL A 382 -2.43 -6.97 3.68
C VAL A 382 -1.60 -6.08 4.60
N PHE A 383 -0.30 -6.33 4.67
CA PHE A 383 0.57 -5.55 5.54
C PHE A 383 0.78 -4.12 5.07
N LEU A 384 0.87 -3.84 3.78
CA LEU A 384 0.92 -2.47 3.26
C LEU A 384 -0.34 -1.70 3.66
N GLY A 385 -1.53 -2.31 3.51
CA GLY A 385 -2.79 -1.69 3.90
C GLY A 385 -2.92 -1.44 5.41
N LEU A 386 -2.40 -2.33 6.25
CA LEU A 386 -2.37 -2.14 7.70
C LEU A 386 -1.34 -1.08 8.11
N VAL A 387 -0.13 -1.14 7.56
CA VAL A 387 1.00 -0.29 7.95
C VAL A 387 0.83 1.15 7.48
N PHE A 388 0.26 1.37 6.30
CA PHE A 388 -0.07 2.71 5.79
C PHE A 388 -1.49 3.15 6.15
N ASN A 389 -2.23 2.31 6.88
CA ASN A 389 -3.59 2.56 7.31
C ASN A 389 -4.51 3.01 6.16
N GLY A 390 -4.44 2.25 5.06
CA GLY A 390 -5.12 2.57 3.83
C GLY A 390 -4.53 1.82 2.64
N ILE A 391 -5.40 1.32 1.77
CA ILE A 391 -5.03 0.79 0.47
C ILE A 391 -5.95 1.37 -0.60
N THR A 392 -5.37 1.70 -1.74
CA THR A 392 -6.07 2.15 -2.94
C THR A 392 -6.07 1.06 -4.00
N TRP A 393 -6.95 1.20 -5.00
CA TRP A 393 -6.99 0.33 -6.17
C TRP A 393 -5.65 0.24 -6.92
N PHE A 394 -4.79 1.27 -6.83
CA PHE A 394 -3.52 1.36 -7.55
C PHE A 394 -2.27 1.18 -6.68
N THR A 395 -2.40 0.87 -5.39
CA THR A 395 -1.25 0.83 -4.46
C THR A 395 -0.13 -0.09 -4.93
N GLY A 396 -0.46 -1.30 -5.38
CA GLY A 396 0.52 -2.24 -5.89
C GLY A 396 1.10 -1.84 -7.25
N GLY A 397 0.34 -1.15 -8.09
CA GLY A 397 0.82 -0.56 -9.34
C GLY A 397 1.85 0.55 -9.12
N GLN A 398 1.65 1.41 -8.11
CA GLN A 398 2.62 2.44 -7.71
C GLN A 398 3.94 1.83 -7.23
N MET A 399 3.86 0.73 -6.49
CA MET A 399 5.03 0.05 -5.90
C MET A 399 5.67 -0.97 -6.85
N LEU A 400 5.03 -1.30 -7.97
CA LEU A 400 5.49 -2.34 -8.90
C LEU A 400 6.91 -2.10 -9.39
N LEU A 401 7.22 -0.85 -9.74
CA LEU A 401 8.55 -0.47 -10.22
C LEU A 401 9.61 -0.64 -9.12
N LEU A 402 9.26 -0.39 -7.85
CA LEU A 402 10.12 -0.67 -6.70
C LEU A 402 10.32 -2.17 -6.48
N PHE A 403 9.29 -2.99 -6.69
CA PHE A 403 9.45 -4.45 -6.62
C PHE A 403 10.41 -4.95 -7.69
N PHE A 404 10.27 -4.47 -8.93
CA PHE A 404 11.21 -4.77 -10.00
C PHE A 404 12.60 -4.25 -9.69
N ALA A 405 12.74 -3.02 -9.20
CA ALA A 405 14.00 -2.44 -8.77
C ALA A 405 14.71 -3.33 -7.75
N ALA A 406 13.98 -3.78 -6.73
CA ALA A 406 14.52 -4.66 -5.70
C ALA A 406 14.96 -6.02 -6.27
N VAL A 407 14.17 -6.64 -7.15
CA VAL A 407 14.52 -7.94 -7.73
C VAL A 407 15.67 -7.83 -8.74
N THR A 408 15.72 -6.77 -9.56
CA THR A 408 16.82 -6.53 -10.51
C THR A 408 18.12 -6.17 -9.79
N LEU A 409 18.05 -5.31 -8.77
CA LEU A 409 19.16 -5.01 -7.88
C LEU A 409 19.69 -6.27 -7.19
N GLY A 410 18.78 -7.09 -6.67
CA GLY A 410 19.09 -8.34 -6.00
C GLY A 410 19.74 -9.38 -6.91
N GLY A 411 19.36 -9.39 -8.18
CA GLY A 411 19.67 -10.46 -9.13
C GLY A 411 18.40 -11.25 -9.43
N LEU A 412 17.93 -11.12 -10.67
CA LEU A 412 16.68 -11.71 -11.14
C LEU A 412 16.65 -13.23 -10.89
N GLY A 413 15.54 -13.72 -10.34
CA GLY A 413 15.33 -15.16 -10.13
C GLY A 413 15.98 -15.75 -8.88
N THR A 414 16.61 -14.92 -8.03
CA THR A 414 17.21 -15.37 -6.76
C THR A 414 16.41 -14.85 -5.56
N ALA A 415 15.90 -15.75 -4.72
CA ALA A 415 15.11 -15.36 -3.54
C ALA A 415 15.94 -14.54 -2.53
N PHE A 416 17.19 -14.95 -2.29
CA PHE A 416 18.09 -14.21 -1.41
C PHE A 416 18.44 -12.83 -1.98
N GLY A 417 18.68 -12.75 -3.30
CA GLY A 417 18.90 -11.47 -3.98
C GLY A 417 17.69 -10.56 -3.84
N ALA A 418 16.48 -11.06 -4.08
CA ALA A 418 15.25 -10.29 -3.90
C ALA A 418 15.14 -9.70 -2.48
N PHE A 419 15.41 -10.48 -1.43
CA PHE A 419 15.41 -9.97 -0.06
C PHE A 419 16.44 -8.83 0.16
N VAL A 420 17.71 -9.06 -0.20
CA VAL A 420 18.76 -8.05 0.00
C VAL A 420 18.50 -6.80 -0.85
N GLY A 421 18.05 -6.98 -2.09
CA GLY A 421 17.67 -5.89 -2.98
C GLY A 421 16.51 -5.07 -2.42
N SER A 422 15.48 -5.73 -1.87
CA SER A 422 14.35 -5.05 -1.21
C SER A 422 14.78 -4.30 0.06
N MET A 423 15.70 -4.87 0.85
CA MET A 423 16.25 -4.18 2.01
C MET A 423 16.99 -2.91 1.59
N ILE A 424 17.85 -2.97 0.57
CA ILE A 424 18.55 -1.79 0.08
C ILE A 424 17.56 -0.75 -0.46
N VAL A 425 16.61 -1.16 -1.31
CA VAL A 425 15.60 -0.25 -1.86
C VAL A 425 14.76 0.39 -0.75
N GLY A 426 14.27 -0.38 0.21
CA GLY A 426 13.47 0.13 1.32
C GLY A 426 14.25 1.12 2.19
N MET A 427 15.50 0.79 2.52
CA MET A 427 16.39 1.69 3.26
C MET A 427 16.66 2.99 2.49
N MET A 428 16.87 2.92 1.19
CA MET A 428 17.12 4.10 0.35
C MET A 428 15.88 4.99 0.24
N VAL A 429 14.70 4.42 -0.05
CA VAL A 429 13.43 5.16 -0.14
C VAL A 429 13.20 5.98 1.12
N GLU A 430 13.43 5.35 2.25
CA GLU A 430 13.14 5.93 3.54
C GLU A 430 14.26 6.91 3.96
N LEU A 431 15.54 6.54 3.96
CA LEU A 431 16.64 7.44 4.35
C LEU A 431 16.75 8.70 3.48
N THR A 432 16.31 8.63 2.23
CA THR A 432 16.32 9.80 1.33
C THR A 432 15.34 10.89 1.78
N ASN A 433 14.29 10.57 2.55
CA ASN A 433 13.35 11.54 3.13
C ASN A 433 13.97 12.46 4.20
N ILE A 434 15.23 12.23 4.57
CA ILE A 434 15.98 13.16 5.42
C ILE A 434 16.39 14.40 4.62
N TRP A 435 16.68 14.24 3.32
CA TRP A 435 17.28 15.28 2.47
C TRP A 435 16.34 15.76 1.37
N LEU A 436 15.41 14.92 0.92
CA LEU A 436 14.44 15.25 -0.12
C LEU A 436 12.99 15.20 0.42
N PRO A 437 12.08 15.99 -0.17
CA PRO A 437 10.66 15.90 0.11
C PRO A 437 10.12 14.48 -0.13
N GLY A 438 9.18 14.05 0.71
CA GLY A 438 8.60 12.70 0.66
C GLY A 438 7.93 12.35 -0.67
N ASP A 439 7.50 13.34 -1.45
CA ASP A 439 6.88 13.13 -2.76
C ASP A 439 7.87 12.59 -3.80
N LEU A 440 9.16 12.86 -3.61
CA LEU A 440 10.25 12.41 -4.50
C LEU A 440 10.89 11.08 -4.05
N LYS A 441 10.38 10.46 -2.99
CA LYS A 441 10.99 9.24 -2.40
C LYS A 441 11.03 8.04 -3.34
N PHE A 442 10.05 7.92 -4.25
CA PHE A 442 10.04 6.85 -5.25
C PHE A 442 10.94 7.16 -6.45
N ALA A 443 11.05 8.44 -6.83
CA ALA A 443 11.90 8.88 -7.93
C ALA A 443 13.39 8.70 -7.61
N THR A 444 13.79 8.99 -6.37
CA THR A 444 15.17 8.83 -5.89
C THR A 444 15.60 7.36 -5.85
N ALA A 445 14.73 6.47 -5.36
CA ALA A 445 14.98 5.03 -5.38
C ALA A 445 15.18 4.50 -6.81
N LEU A 446 14.40 5.00 -7.77
CA LEU A 446 14.56 4.66 -9.19
C LEU A 446 15.85 5.20 -9.79
N MET A 447 16.20 6.46 -9.52
CA MET A 447 17.43 7.08 -10.02
C MET A 447 18.66 6.32 -9.54
N LEU A 448 18.68 5.92 -8.26
CA LEU A 448 19.78 5.18 -7.68
C LEU A 448 19.85 3.75 -8.21
N LEU A 449 18.71 3.10 -8.47
CA LEU A 449 18.66 1.84 -9.21
C LEU A 449 19.33 1.99 -10.58
N ILE A 450 18.98 3.03 -11.35
CA ILE A 450 19.57 3.27 -12.69
C ILE A 450 21.09 3.39 -12.58
N LEU A 451 21.57 4.21 -11.63
CA LEU A 451 23.01 4.38 -11.40
C LEU A 451 23.68 3.04 -11.03
N LEU A 452 23.06 2.24 -10.17
CA LEU A 452 23.64 0.98 -9.73
C LEU A 452 23.64 -0.06 -10.85
N LEU A 453 22.57 -0.16 -11.65
CA LEU A 453 22.52 -1.05 -12.80
C LEU A 453 23.51 -0.64 -13.90
N LEU A 454 23.82 0.65 -14.03
CA LEU A 454 24.87 1.13 -14.93
C LEU A 454 26.26 0.63 -14.50
N VAL A 455 26.49 0.51 -13.20
CA VAL A 455 27.75 -0.02 -12.62
C VAL A 455 27.76 -1.55 -12.57
N ARG A 456 26.62 -2.19 -12.27
CA ARG A 456 26.45 -3.65 -12.16
C ARG A 456 25.09 -4.10 -12.72
N PRO A 457 25.00 -4.35 -14.05
CA PRO A 457 23.74 -4.70 -14.70
C PRO A 457 23.19 -6.09 -14.32
N GLN A 458 24.02 -6.94 -13.72
CA GLN A 458 23.64 -8.28 -13.26
C GLN A 458 23.02 -8.28 -11.84
N GLY A 459 22.96 -7.12 -11.17
CA GLY A 459 22.61 -7.04 -9.75
C GLY A 459 23.72 -7.57 -8.83
N ILE A 460 23.42 -7.62 -7.53
CA ILE A 460 24.40 -7.98 -6.49
C ILE A 460 24.68 -9.49 -6.49
N PHE A 461 23.65 -10.32 -6.69
CA PHE A 461 23.75 -11.78 -6.67
C PHE A 461 23.45 -12.46 -8.02
N GLY A 462 23.46 -11.71 -9.13
CA GLY A 462 23.28 -12.28 -10.46
C GLY A 462 24.40 -13.26 -10.83
N ARG A 463 24.00 -14.39 -11.42
CA ARG A 463 24.96 -15.35 -11.98
C ARG A 463 25.51 -14.79 -13.29
N LYS A 464 26.84 -14.76 -13.46
CA LYS A 464 27.45 -14.48 -14.77
C LYS A 464 27.02 -15.58 -15.74
N GLU A 465 26.21 -15.25 -16.73
CA GLU A 465 26.08 -16.12 -17.91
C GLU A 465 27.44 -16.19 -18.59
N ARG A 466 28.00 -17.39 -18.65
CA ARG A 466 29.17 -17.66 -19.48
C ARG A 466 28.63 -17.70 -20.91
N ILE A 467 28.69 -16.56 -21.59
CA ILE A 467 28.46 -16.47 -23.03
C ILE A 467 29.53 -17.38 -23.65
N GLY A 468 29.12 -18.53 -24.16
CA GLY A 468 29.99 -19.59 -24.66
C GLY A 468 29.28 -20.34 -25.77
#